data_AF-A0A953UNZ7-F1
#
_entry.id   AF-A0A953UNZ7-F1
#
_cell.length_a   1.000
_cell.length_b   1.000
_cell.length_c   1.000
_cell.angle_alpha   90.00
_cell.angle_beta   90.00
_cell.angle_gamma   90.00
#
_symmetry.space_group_name_H-M   'P 1'
#
loop_
_entity.id
_entity.type
_entity.pdbx_description
1 polymer ?
#
loop_
_entity_poly.entity_id
_entity_poly.type
_entity_poly.pdbx_seq_one_letter_code
_entity_poly.pdbx_strand_id
1 'polypeptide(L)'
;MDWGNITKLENDAIKVPDRWLHLHYYEALNVLFRVENALRMLVYVALKNEYRDKWARTSLNSEDGETTISAIASKRRTQASTFGYLTYPVTSPLMYITTGELTKIIETQWELFRPYFLGGKEIVSMKLAEIISVRNSFAHFRPIKSDDVETIKQLSKHVLTAAEKELAEMLDSNNTVPTNTAEKWYTDLKLLNSKHVKLSFTQSTNEKWITICLTYQPPITARNKYGDTHSFETMKFHSPALLSEYRELASNLTYVTELCFGIVEMGGSKEKIEKLVYLGF
;
A
#
# COMPACT_ATOMS: atom_id res chain seq x y z
N MET A 1 28.90 -24.03 -3.81
CA MET A 1 27.79 -23.31 -4.47
C MET A 1 28.42 -22.35 -5.45
N ASP A 2 27.99 -22.38 -6.70
CA ASP A 2 28.45 -21.42 -7.70
C ASP A 2 27.61 -20.16 -7.51
N TRP A 3 28.18 -19.13 -6.87
CA TRP A 3 27.50 -17.86 -6.55
C TRP A 3 27.51 -16.91 -7.76
N GLY A 4 27.03 -17.42 -8.89
CA GLY A 4 26.96 -16.68 -10.14
C GLY A 4 25.94 -15.54 -10.08
N ASN A 5 26.31 -14.38 -10.63
CA ASN A 5 25.41 -13.25 -10.76
C ASN A 5 24.36 -13.50 -11.85
N ILE A 6 23.16 -12.95 -11.64
CA ILE A 6 22.10 -12.91 -12.65
C ILE A 6 22.59 -12.12 -13.87
N THR A 7 22.42 -12.67 -15.07
CA THR A 7 22.78 -11.96 -16.33
C THR A 7 21.53 -11.47 -17.03
N LYS A 8 21.45 -10.16 -17.31
CA LYS A 8 20.42 -9.60 -18.21
C LYS A 8 20.85 -9.86 -19.66
N LEU A 9 19.94 -10.41 -20.45
CA LEU A 9 20.09 -10.59 -21.90
C LEU A 9 19.45 -9.40 -22.64
N GLU A 10 19.74 -9.26 -23.93
CA GLU A 10 19.34 -8.10 -24.75
C GLU A 10 17.81 -7.91 -24.89
N ASN A 11 16.99 -8.92 -24.54
CA ASN A 11 15.53 -8.90 -24.70
C ASN A 11 14.76 -8.82 -23.36
N ASP A 12 15.34 -8.19 -22.31
CA ASP A 12 14.83 -8.25 -20.93
C ASP A 12 14.73 -9.67 -20.33
N ALA A 13 15.16 -10.69 -21.08
CA ALA A 13 15.27 -12.05 -20.59
C ALA A 13 16.40 -12.13 -19.55
N ILE A 14 16.13 -12.85 -18.46
CA ILE A 14 17.06 -12.98 -17.35
C ILE A 14 17.58 -14.42 -17.34
N LYS A 15 18.91 -14.59 -17.42
CA LYS A 15 19.55 -15.89 -17.21
C LYS A 15 19.90 -16.06 -15.74
N VAL A 16 19.30 -17.06 -15.12
CA VAL A 16 19.58 -17.47 -13.74
C VAL A 16 20.44 -18.75 -13.78
N PRO A 17 21.43 -18.94 -12.90
CA PRO A 17 22.26 -20.15 -12.90
C PRO A 17 21.44 -21.45 -12.79
N ASP A 18 21.69 -22.40 -13.69
CA ASP A 18 20.89 -23.64 -13.86
C ASP A 18 20.87 -24.58 -12.63
N ARG A 19 21.73 -24.34 -11.63
CA ARG A 19 21.97 -25.26 -10.49
C ARG A 19 21.36 -24.82 -9.16
N TRP A 20 20.53 -23.78 -9.13
CA TRP A 20 20.10 -23.16 -7.87
C TRP A 20 18.70 -23.57 -7.41
N LEU A 21 17.70 -23.54 -8.30
CA LEU A 21 16.30 -23.76 -7.93
C LEU A 21 15.49 -24.07 -9.20
N HIS A 22 14.50 -24.95 -9.12
CA HIS A 22 13.58 -25.17 -10.24
C HIS A 22 12.73 -23.92 -10.51
N LEU A 23 12.36 -23.67 -11.77
CA LEU A 23 11.60 -22.48 -12.20
C LEU A 23 10.32 -22.23 -11.37
N HIS A 24 9.59 -23.30 -11.04
CA HIS A 24 8.35 -23.21 -10.27
C HIS A 24 8.54 -22.63 -8.87
N TYR A 25 9.74 -22.67 -8.28
CA TYR A 25 10.01 -21.99 -7.01
C TYR A 25 10.03 -20.47 -7.15
N TYR A 26 10.54 -19.93 -8.27
CA TYR A 26 10.50 -18.49 -8.53
C TYR A 26 9.06 -18.01 -8.72
N GLU A 27 8.26 -18.80 -9.43
CA GLU A 27 6.82 -18.53 -9.57
C GLU A 27 6.09 -18.58 -8.23
N ALA A 28 6.36 -19.62 -7.42
CA ALA A 28 5.79 -19.75 -6.09
C ALA A 28 6.11 -18.52 -5.23
N LEU A 29 7.38 -18.09 -5.20
CA LEU A 29 7.79 -16.89 -4.46
C LEU A 29 7.01 -15.65 -4.91
N ASN A 30 6.89 -15.44 -6.22
CA ASN A 30 6.19 -14.29 -6.77
C ASN A 30 4.70 -14.28 -6.39
N VAL A 31 4.01 -15.42 -6.58
CA VAL A 31 2.58 -15.55 -6.25
C VAL A 31 2.36 -15.38 -4.75
N LEU A 32 3.12 -16.07 -3.91
CA LEU A 32 3.02 -15.98 -2.46
C LEU A 32 3.30 -14.57 -1.95
N PHE A 33 4.31 -13.89 -2.50
CA PHE A 33 4.62 -12.50 -2.17
C PHE A 33 3.44 -11.57 -2.52
N ARG A 34 2.84 -11.72 -3.70
CA ARG A 34 1.67 -10.91 -4.10
C ARG A 34 0.49 -11.14 -3.18
N VAL A 35 0.18 -12.41 -2.87
CA VAL A 35 -0.90 -12.78 -1.94
C VAL A 35 -0.68 -12.16 -0.58
N GLU A 36 0.53 -12.30 -0.02
CA GLU A 36 0.84 -11.79 1.32
C GLU A 36 0.71 -10.27 1.38
N ASN A 37 1.18 -9.54 0.36
CA ASN A 37 1.05 -8.09 0.32
C ASN A 37 -0.37 -7.62 0.06
N ALA A 38 -1.15 -8.32 -0.77
CA ALA A 38 -2.57 -8.03 -0.97
C ALA A 38 -3.34 -8.20 0.34
N LEU A 39 -3.08 -9.28 1.10
CA LEU A 39 -3.67 -9.48 2.42
C LEU A 39 -3.25 -8.40 3.41
N ARG A 40 -1.97 -7.97 3.41
CA ARG A 40 -1.53 -6.85 4.26
C ARG A 40 -2.27 -5.56 3.96
N MET A 41 -2.41 -5.22 2.68
CA MET A 41 -3.14 -4.03 2.25
C MET A 41 -4.60 -4.11 2.64
N LEU A 42 -5.26 -5.25 2.40
CA LEU A 42 -6.64 -5.48 2.80
C LEU A 42 -6.83 -5.33 4.31
N VAL A 43 -5.99 -5.99 5.11
CA VAL A 43 -6.04 -5.90 6.59
C VAL A 43 -5.83 -4.47 7.07
N TYR A 44 -4.86 -3.76 6.49
CA TYR A 44 -4.64 -2.35 6.81
C TYR A 44 -5.90 -1.52 6.54
N VAL A 45 -6.43 -1.60 5.32
CA VAL A 45 -7.56 -0.77 4.86
C VAL A 45 -8.80 -1.04 5.70
N ALA A 46 -9.17 -2.32 5.89
CA ALA A 46 -10.35 -2.67 6.68
C ALA A 46 -10.24 -2.19 8.14
N LEU A 47 -9.09 -2.42 8.79
CA LEU A 47 -8.89 -2.00 10.17
C LEU A 47 -8.75 -0.49 10.34
N LYS A 48 -8.09 0.20 9.40
CA LYS A 48 -7.91 1.66 9.44
C LYS A 48 -9.24 2.37 9.26
N ASN A 49 -10.12 1.88 8.38
CA ASN A 49 -11.44 2.45 8.19
C ASN A 49 -12.34 2.26 9.42
N GLU A 50 -12.31 1.07 10.02
CA GLU A 50 -13.15 0.75 11.17
C GLU A 50 -12.65 1.42 12.47
N TYR A 51 -11.35 1.31 12.76
CA TYR A 51 -10.78 1.69 14.05
C TYR A 51 -9.95 2.98 14.02
N ARG A 52 -9.80 3.61 12.85
CA ARG A 52 -9.00 4.83 12.66
C ARG A 52 -7.62 4.65 13.26
N ASP A 53 -7.12 5.60 14.05
CA ASP A 53 -5.78 5.54 14.65
C ASP A 53 -5.56 4.39 15.64
N LYS A 54 -6.63 3.71 16.06
CA LYS A 54 -6.55 2.56 16.97
C LYS A 54 -6.37 1.23 16.22
N TRP A 55 -6.34 1.21 14.88
CA TRP A 55 -6.21 -0.02 14.09
C TRP A 55 -5.00 -0.89 14.49
N ALA A 56 -3.87 -0.27 14.84
CA ALA A 56 -2.67 -1.01 15.25
C ALA A 56 -2.80 -1.66 16.65
N ARG A 57 -3.86 -1.33 17.41
CA ARG A 57 -4.20 -1.92 18.71
C ARG A 57 -5.15 -3.11 18.58
N THR A 58 -5.54 -3.49 17.37
CA THR A 58 -6.34 -4.70 17.13
C THR A 58 -5.65 -5.90 17.76
N SER A 59 -6.41 -6.67 18.54
CA SER A 59 -5.91 -7.82 19.25
C SER A 59 -5.59 -8.97 18.29
N LEU A 60 -4.57 -9.73 18.65
CA LEU A 60 -4.08 -10.89 17.94
C LEU A 60 -3.74 -11.96 18.97
N ASN A 61 -4.25 -13.17 18.74
CA ASN A 61 -3.86 -14.34 19.51
C ASN A 61 -2.53 -14.88 18.97
N SER A 62 -1.45 -14.53 19.66
CA SER A 62 -0.10 -15.04 19.39
C SER A 62 0.20 -16.28 20.23
N GLU A 63 1.27 -17.00 19.91
CA GLU A 63 1.74 -18.15 20.71
C GLU A 63 2.08 -17.76 22.16
N ASP A 64 2.44 -16.49 22.38
CA ASP A 64 2.76 -15.91 23.69
C ASP A 64 1.52 -15.33 24.43
N GLY A 65 0.31 -15.52 23.90
CA GLY A 65 -0.94 -14.99 24.44
C GLY A 65 -1.58 -13.88 23.60
N GLU A 66 -2.61 -13.23 24.16
CA GLU A 66 -3.29 -12.09 23.53
C GLU A 66 -2.36 -10.88 23.50
N THR A 67 -2.15 -10.33 22.31
CA THR A 67 -1.27 -9.18 22.07
C THR A 67 -1.89 -8.28 21.00
N THR A 68 -1.19 -7.23 20.57
CA THR A 68 -1.67 -6.35 19.48
C THR A 68 -0.71 -6.32 18.31
N ILE A 69 -1.18 -5.91 17.14
CA ILE A 69 -0.34 -5.69 15.95
C ILE A 69 0.88 -4.81 16.30
N SER A 70 0.65 -3.71 17.01
CA SER A 70 1.71 -2.78 17.42
C SER A 70 2.74 -3.40 18.39
N ALA A 71 2.30 -4.26 19.30
CA ALA A 71 3.16 -4.91 20.27
C ALA A 71 4.05 -5.97 19.60
N ILE A 72 3.49 -6.81 18.72
CA ILE A 72 4.26 -7.78 17.93
C ILE A 72 5.28 -7.07 17.05
N ALA A 73 4.86 -6.01 16.35
CA ALA A 73 5.75 -5.25 15.47
C ALA A 73 6.90 -4.62 16.26
N SER A 74 6.64 -4.08 17.44
CA SER A 74 7.67 -3.49 18.31
C SER A 74 8.67 -4.53 18.81
N LYS A 75 8.18 -5.73 19.23
CA LYS A 75 9.04 -6.86 19.62
C LYS A 75 9.95 -7.30 18.47
N ARG A 76 9.39 -7.52 17.28
CA ARG A 76 10.14 -7.97 16.09
C ARG A 76 11.07 -6.90 15.54
N ARG A 77 10.70 -5.62 15.61
CA ARG A 77 11.59 -4.50 15.25
C ARG A 77 12.80 -4.43 16.18
N THR A 78 12.59 -4.60 17.48
CA THR A 78 13.69 -4.63 18.46
C THR A 78 14.62 -5.81 18.18
N GLN A 79 14.07 -7.00 17.96
CA GLN A 79 14.86 -8.17 17.56
C GLN A 79 15.67 -7.92 16.28
N ALA A 80 15.06 -7.33 15.26
CA ALA A 80 15.72 -7.00 14.00
C ALA A 80 16.88 -6.00 14.17
N SER A 81 16.72 -4.99 15.05
CA SER A 81 17.78 -4.02 15.34
C SER A 81 19.05 -4.61 15.95
N THR A 82 18.98 -5.83 16.52
CA THR A 82 20.16 -6.59 16.98
C THR A 82 21.16 -6.83 15.84
N PHE A 83 20.67 -6.94 14.60
CA PHE A 83 21.45 -7.15 13.39
C PHE A 83 21.36 -5.94 12.46
N GLY A 84 21.60 -4.74 12.98
CA GLY A 84 21.32 -3.46 12.31
C GLY A 84 21.96 -3.24 10.92
N TYR A 85 22.93 -4.06 10.51
CA TYR A 85 23.53 -4.04 9.16
C TYR A 85 22.75 -4.87 8.12
N LEU A 86 21.88 -5.79 8.54
CA LEU A 86 21.10 -6.67 7.66
C LEU A 86 19.70 -6.14 7.34
N THR A 87 19.24 -5.10 8.05
CA THR A 87 17.84 -4.72 8.07
C THR A 87 17.61 -3.36 7.45
N TYR A 88 16.65 -3.27 6.55
CA TYR A 88 16.12 -1.99 6.09
C TYR A 88 15.09 -1.46 7.10
N PRO A 89 15.08 -0.15 7.42
CA PRO A 89 14.09 0.40 8.34
C PRO A 89 12.70 0.32 7.72
N VAL A 90 11.83 -0.51 8.32
CA VAL A 90 10.43 -0.63 7.93
C VAL A 90 9.54 -0.01 8.99
N THR A 91 8.75 0.99 8.59
CA THR A 91 7.91 1.80 9.48
C THR A 91 6.55 1.15 9.75
N SER A 92 5.96 0.48 8.76
CA SER A 92 4.64 -0.16 8.87
C SER A 92 4.65 -1.36 9.81
N PRO A 93 3.78 -1.41 10.85
CA PRO A 93 3.64 -2.56 11.75
C PRO A 93 3.28 -3.87 11.04
N LEU A 94 2.46 -3.81 9.98
CA LEU A 94 1.98 -5.00 9.27
C LEU A 94 3.07 -5.76 8.52
N MET A 95 4.19 -5.10 8.22
CA MET A 95 5.35 -5.76 7.61
C MET A 95 6.06 -6.71 8.58
N TYR A 96 5.83 -6.53 9.89
CA TYR A 96 6.31 -7.46 10.91
C TYR A 96 5.30 -8.56 11.21
N ILE A 97 4.12 -8.58 10.58
CA ILE A 97 3.09 -9.59 10.79
C ILE A 97 3.21 -10.67 9.71
N THR A 98 3.14 -11.93 10.13
CA THR A 98 3.24 -13.10 9.25
C THR A 98 1.91 -13.39 8.55
N THR A 99 1.95 -14.15 7.46
CA THR A 99 0.74 -14.56 6.73
C THR A 99 -0.28 -15.24 7.64
N GLY A 100 0.15 -16.16 8.50
CA GLY A 100 -0.75 -16.86 9.43
C GLY A 100 -1.35 -15.96 10.50
N GLU A 101 -0.67 -14.89 10.89
CA GLU A 101 -1.24 -13.87 11.78
C GLU A 101 -2.26 -12.98 11.05
N LEU A 102 -2.01 -12.64 9.78
CA LEU A 102 -2.98 -11.92 8.95
C LEU A 102 -4.28 -12.71 8.78
N THR A 103 -4.18 -14.02 8.52
CA THR A 103 -5.38 -14.87 8.39
C THR A 103 -6.16 -14.97 9.69
N LYS A 104 -5.47 -15.09 10.84
CA LYS A 104 -6.10 -15.06 12.16
C LYS A 104 -6.84 -13.74 12.43
N ILE A 105 -6.28 -12.60 12.02
CA ILE A 105 -6.97 -11.29 12.13
C ILE A 105 -8.27 -11.33 11.34
N ILE A 106 -8.20 -11.77 10.08
CA ILE A 106 -9.36 -11.87 9.18
C ILE A 106 -10.44 -12.77 9.78
N GLU A 107 -10.05 -13.93 10.31
CA GLU A 107 -10.98 -14.89 10.92
C GLU A 107 -11.62 -14.38 12.20
N THR A 108 -10.84 -13.71 13.05
CA THR A 108 -11.31 -13.18 14.34
C THR A 108 -12.27 -12.01 14.14
N GLN A 109 -11.99 -11.15 13.17
CA GLN A 109 -12.79 -9.98 12.82
C GLN A 109 -13.67 -10.23 11.58
N TRP A 110 -14.19 -11.46 11.42
CA TRP A 110 -14.82 -11.89 10.17
C TRP A 110 -15.92 -10.96 9.67
N GLU A 111 -16.77 -10.41 10.56
CA GLU A 111 -17.84 -9.51 10.13
C GLU A 111 -17.33 -8.25 9.43
N LEU A 112 -16.17 -7.73 9.86
CA LEU A 112 -15.50 -6.60 9.18
C LEU A 112 -14.96 -7.01 7.81
N PHE A 113 -14.44 -8.23 7.68
CA PHE A 113 -13.76 -8.70 6.48
C PHE A 113 -14.69 -9.38 5.46
N ARG A 114 -15.87 -9.84 5.89
CA ARG A 114 -16.84 -10.55 5.06
C ARG A 114 -17.16 -9.84 3.73
N PRO A 115 -17.34 -8.51 3.66
CA PRO A 115 -17.64 -7.83 2.39
C PRO A 115 -16.54 -7.94 1.33
N TYR A 116 -15.30 -8.23 1.73
CA TYR A 116 -14.14 -8.32 0.84
C TYR A 116 -13.93 -9.72 0.26
N PHE A 117 -14.77 -10.69 0.62
CA PHE A 117 -14.68 -12.08 0.18
C PHE A 117 -15.98 -12.58 -0.44
N LEU A 118 -15.88 -13.41 -1.48
CA LEU A 118 -17.04 -13.99 -2.18
C LEU A 118 -17.57 -15.29 -1.54
N GLY A 119 -16.95 -15.74 -0.45
CA GLY A 119 -17.27 -17.00 0.22
C GLY A 119 -17.47 -16.83 1.73
N GLY A 120 -18.07 -17.84 2.36
CA GLY A 120 -18.19 -17.91 3.82
C GLY A 120 -16.83 -18.04 4.52
N LYS A 121 -16.83 -17.75 5.82
CA LYS A 121 -15.62 -17.75 6.67
C LYS A 121 -14.83 -19.03 6.51
N GLU A 122 -15.50 -20.17 6.59
CA GLU A 122 -14.89 -21.50 6.59
C GLU A 122 -14.19 -21.78 5.26
N ILE A 123 -14.83 -21.43 4.14
CA ILE A 123 -14.28 -21.63 2.79
C ILE A 123 -13.04 -20.76 2.59
N VAL A 124 -13.11 -19.49 2.99
CA VAL A 124 -11.99 -18.55 2.86
C VAL A 124 -10.82 -18.97 3.74
N SER A 125 -11.09 -19.35 5.00
CA SER A 125 -10.08 -19.82 5.95
C SER A 125 -9.38 -21.07 5.44
N MET A 126 -10.13 -22.04 4.91
CA MET A 126 -9.58 -23.27 4.32
C MET A 126 -8.65 -22.97 3.14
N LYS A 127 -9.09 -22.12 2.20
CA LYS A 127 -8.28 -21.72 1.03
C LYS A 127 -7.00 -20.98 1.45
N LEU A 128 -7.08 -20.11 2.45
CA LEU A 128 -5.92 -19.40 2.99
C LEU A 128 -4.96 -20.36 3.73
N ALA A 129 -5.49 -21.35 4.46
CA ALA A 129 -4.69 -22.38 5.12
C ALA A 129 -3.92 -23.25 4.11
N GLU A 130 -4.53 -23.59 2.97
CA GLU A 130 -3.84 -24.28 1.87
C GLU A 130 -2.69 -23.45 1.29
N ILE A 131 -2.90 -22.15 1.05
CA ILE A 131 -1.84 -21.23 0.60
C ILE A 131 -0.70 -21.17 1.64
N ILE A 132 -1.04 -21.06 2.93
CA ILE A 132 -0.05 -21.05 4.02
C ILE A 132 0.75 -22.35 4.08
N SER A 133 0.13 -23.50 3.79
CA SER A 133 0.82 -24.79 3.75
C SER A 133 1.95 -24.80 2.72
N VAL A 134 1.67 -24.34 1.48
CA VAL A 134 2.67 -24.22 0.42
C VAL A 134 3.75 -23.20 0.80
N ARG A 135 3.34 -22.05 1.35
CA ARG A 135 4.26 -21.00 1.85
C ARG A 135 5.21 -21.53 2.91
N ASN A 136 4.71 -22.32 3.87
CA ASN A 136 5.52 -22.92 4.92
C ASN A 136 6.48 -23.96 4.36
N SER A 137 6.04 -24.77 3.39
CA SER A 137 6.93 -25.68 2.68
C SER A 137 8.04 -24.92 1.96
N PHE A 138 7.72 -23.84 1.25
CA PHE A 138 8.70 -22.97 0.61
C PHE A 138 9.70 -22.37 1.63
N ALA A 139 9.21 -21.79 2.73
CA ALA A 139 10.04 -21.13 3.75
C ALA A 139 10.99 -22.09 4.48
N HIS A 140 10.61 -23.35 4.62
CA HIS A 140 11.44 -24.39 5.23
C HIS A 140 12.22 -25.23 4.21
N PHE A 141 12.31 -24.77 2.95
CA PHE A 141 12.99 -25.45 1.86
C PHE A 141 12.51 -26.90 1.65
N ARG A 142 11.24 -27.17 1.94
CA ARG A 142 10.60 -28.45 1.62
C ARG A 142 10.23 -28.49 0.15
N PRO A 143 10.31 -29.65 -0.52
CA PRO A 143 9.93 -29.78 -1.90
C PRO A 143 8.50 -29.28 -2.16
N ILE A 144 8.35 -28.41 -3.15
CA ILE A 144 7.06 -28.03 -3.75
C ILE A 144 7.00 -28.55 -5.19
N LYS A 145 5.80 -28.84 -5.67
CA LYS A 145 5.53 -29.31 -7.04
C LYS A 145 5.07 -28.13 -7.91
N SER A 146 5.16 -28.30 -9.23
CA SER A 146 4.54 -27.37 -10.18
C SER A 146 3.04 -27.21 -9.96
N ASP A 147 2.35 -28.31 -9.63
CA ASP A 147 0.91 -28.32 -9.44
C ASP A 147 0.51 -27.50 -8.20
N ASP A 148 1.34 -27.48 -7.16
CA ASP A 148 1.14 -26.64 -5.98
C ASP A 148 1.12 -25.15 -6.36
N VAL A 149 1.94 -24.75 -7.34
CA VAL A 149 1.98 -23.38 -7.86
C VAL A 149 0.69 -23.01 -8.57
N GLU A 150 0.14 -23.93 -9.36
CA GLU A 150 -1.14 -23.71 -10.02
C GLU A 150 -2.30 -23.66 -9.02
N THR A 151 -2.26 -24.53 -8.00
CA THR A 151 -3.22 -24.49 -6.90
C THR A 151 -3.20 -23.13 -6.18
N ILE A 152 -2.03 -22.60 -5.80
CA ILE A 152 -1.98 -21.28 -5.12
C ILE A 152 -2.49 -20.14 -6.01
N LYS A 153 -2.26 -20.17 -7.33
CA LYS A 153 -2.78 -19.17 -8.29
C LYS A 153 -4.30 -19.21 -8.34
N GLN A 154 -4.89 -20.40 -8.38
CA GLN A 154 -6.34 -20.56 -8.40
C GLN A 154 -6.97 -20.16 -7.07
N LEU A 155 -6.38 -20.59 -5.95
CA LEU A 155 -6.83 -20.21 -4.61
C LEU A 155 -6.72 -18.70 -4.39
N SER A 156 -5.61 -18.07 -4.80
CA SER A 156 -5.43 -16.63 -4.67
C SER A 156 -6.49 -15.87 -5.46
N LYS A 157 -6.78 -16.29 -6.69
CA LYS A 157 -7.85 -15.69 -7.49
C LYS A 157 -9.20 -15.81 -6.77
N HIS A 158 -9.56 -16.99 -6.30
CA HIS A 158 -10.84 -17.21 -5.60
C HIS A 158 -10.99 -16.37 -4.33
N VAL A 159 -9.90 -16.22 -3.55
CA VAL A 159 -9.93 -15.49 -2.28
C VAL A 159 -9.84 -13.98 -2.50
N LEU A 160 -8.98 -13.51 -3.38
CA LEU A 160 -8.63 -12.09 -3.47
C LEU A 160 -9.43 -11.31 -4.52
N THR A 161 -10.20 -11.94 -5.43
CA THR A 161 -10.91 -11.21 -6.50
C THR A 161 -11.74 -10.02 -5.99
N ALA A 162 -12.55 -10.21 -4.93
CA ALA A 162 -13.37 -9.13 -4.38
C ALA A 162 -12.54 -8.08 -3.64
N ALA A 163 -11.53 -8.51 -2.87
CA ALA A 163 -10.60 -7.63 -2.19
C ALA A 163 -9.80 -6.76 -3.18
N GLU A 164 -9.29 -7.35 -4.26
CA GLU A 164 -8.58 -6.65 -5.34
C GLU A 164 -9.46 -5.62 -6.01
N LYS A 165 -10.73 -5.94 -6.28
CA LYS A 165 -11.69 -4.99 -6.83
C LYS A 165 -11.90 -3.80 -5.90
N GLU A 166 -12.08 -4.04 -4.60
CA GLU A 166 -12.29 -2.95 -3.63
C GLU A 166 -11.03 -2.10 -3.45
N LEU A 167 -9.84 -2.71 -3.38
CA LEU A 167 -8.57 -1.99 -3.35
C LEU A 167 -8.33 -1.19 -4.64
N ALA A 168 -8.76 -1.71 -5.79
CA ALA A 168 -8.70 -0.98 -7.05
C ALA A 168 -9.63 0.24 -7.05
N GLU A 169 -10.89 0.11 -6.60
CA GLU A 169 -11.83 1.25 -6.47
C GLU A 169 -11.29 2.34 -5.52
N MET A 170 -10.63 1.93 -4.43
CA MET A 170 -9.98 2.87 -3.50
C MET A 170 -8.86 3.69 -4.16
N LEU A 171 -8.06 3.05 -5.01
CA LEU A 171 -6.93 3.70 -5.68
C LEU A 171 -7.36 4.44 -6.97
N ASP A 172 -8.45 4.01 -7.59
CA ASP A 172 -8.95 4.51 -8.88
C ASP A 172 -10.19 5.40 -8.69
N SER A 173 -10.06 6.44 -7.86
CA SER A 173 -11.11 7.45 -7.65
C SER A 173 -11.08 8.49 -8.77
N ASN A 174 -11.68 8.17 -9.92
CA ASN A 174 -11.67 9.06 -11.10
C ASN A 174 -12.92 9.93 -11.25
N ASN A 175 -14.02 9.62 -10.55
CA ASN A 175 -15.26 10.37 -10.70
C ASN A 175 -15.15 11.69 -9.96
N THR A 176 -15.49 12.80 -10.61
CA THR A 176 -15.48 14.11 -9.96
C THR A 176 -16.64 14.21 -8.96
N VAL A 177 -16.35 14.65 -7.73
CA VAL A 177 -17.40 14.92 -6.74
C VAL A 177 -18.26 16.10 -7.24
N PRO A 178 -19.60 15.96 -7.30
CA PRO A 178 -20.47 17.02 -7.79
C PRO A 178 -20.30 18.36 -7.06
N THR A 179 -20.33 19.47 -7.80
CA THR A 179 -20.04 20.79 -7.20
C THR A 179 -21.13 21.29 -6.25
N ASN A 180 -22.32 20.70 -6.32
CA ASN A 180 -23.50 20.97 -5.50
C ASN A 180 -23.63 20.04 -4.29
N THR A 181 -22.60 19.25 -3.98
CA THR A 181 -22.56 18.42 -2.77
C THR A 181 -22.77 19.28 -1.53
N ALA A 182 -23.82 18.97 -0.78
CA ALA A 182 -24.20 19.67 0.46
C ALA A 182 -23.49 19.12 1.70
N GLU A 183 -22.64 18.10 1.54
CA GLU A 183 -21.86 17.51 2.63
C GLU A 183 -20.93 18.53 3.27
N LYS A 184 -20.94 18.56 4.60
CA LYS A 184 -20.17 19.54 5.38
C LYS A 184 -18.66 19.48 5.11
N TRP A 185 -18.10 18.27 4.98
CA TRP A 185 -16.68 18.10 4.71
C TRP A 185 -16.26 18.76 3.38
N TYR A 186 -17.13 18.71 2.38
CA TYR A 186 -16.86 19.27 1.06
C TYR A 186 -16.88 20.80 1.11
N THR A 187 -17.87 21.39 1.78
CA THR A 187 -17.96 22.85 1.94
C THR A 187 -16.78 23.40 2.74
N ASP A 188 -16.41 22.72 3.83
CA ASP A 188 -15.34 23.17 4.73
C ASP A 188 -13.97 23.11 4.02
N LEU A 189 -13.68 22.04 3.29
CA LEU A 189 -12.41 21.89 2.58
C LEU A 189 -12.33 22.81 1.36
N LYS A 190 -13.43 23.06 0.65
CA LYS A 190 -13.44 23.94 -0.52
C LYS A 190 -13.00 25.38 -0.17
N LEU A 191 -13.22 25.83 1.07
CA LEU A 191 -12.78 27.13 1.57
C LEU A 191 -11.26 27.26 1.70
N LEU A 192 -10.52 26.13 1.74
CA LEU A 192 -9.05 26.12 1.85
C LEU A 192 -8.34 26.42 0.52
N ASN A 193 -9.10 26.56 -0.57
CA ASN A 193 -8.55 26.97 -1.86
C ASN A 193 -7.93 28.37 -1.77
N SER A 194 -6.71 28.49 -2.28
CA SER A 194 -5.96 29.74 -2.33
C SER A 194 -5.21 29.88 -3.66
N LYS A 195 -4.47 30.97 -3.81
CA LYS A 195 -3.60 31.17 -4.98
C LYS A 195 -2.56 30.07 -5.16
N HIS A 196 -2.06 29.51 -4.05
CA HIS A 196 -0.96 28.54 -4.06
C HIS A 196 -1.40 27.11 -3.75
N VAL A 197 -2.63 26.91 -3.29
CA VAL A 197 -3.18 25.60 -2.94
C VAL A 197 -4.53 25.45 -3.63
N LYS A 198 -4.67 24.43 -4.46
CA LYS A 198 -5.95 24.04 -5.05
C LYS A 198 -6.32 22.64 -4.60
N LEU A 199 -7.57 22.45 -4.22
CA LEU A 199 -8.13 21.15 -3.87
C LEU A 199 -9.08 20.71 -4.97
N SER A 200 -8.90 19.49 -5.45
CA SER A 200 -9.89 18.79 -6.27
C SER A 200 -10.32 17.52 -5.57
N PHE A 201 -11.58 17.14 -5.77
CA PHE A 201 -12.23 16.05 -5.06
C PHE A 201 -12.72 15.04 -6.07
N THR A 202 -12.30 13.79 -5.90
CA THR A 202 -12.76 12.68 -6.69
C THR A 202 -13.28 11.56 -5.78
N GLN A 203 -14.08 10.66 -6.34
CA GLN A 203 -14.66 9.53 -5.64
C GLN A 203 -14.61 8.26 -6.48
N SER A 204 -14.68 7.11 -5.81
CA SER A 204 -14.80 5.80 -6.46
C SER A 204 -16.17 5.63 -7.16
N THR A 205 -16.30 4.60 -7.99
CA THR A 205 -17.56 4.30 -8.70
C THR A 205 -18.67 3.88 -7.74
N ASN A 206 -18.30 3.23 -6.63
CA ASN A 206 -19.22 2.82 -5.58
C ASN A 206 -19.48 3.92 -4.53
N GLU A 207 -18.91 5.13 -4.71
CA GLU A 207 -19.03 6.30 -3.83
C GLU A 207 -18.57 6.06 -2.38
N LYS A 208 -17.87 4.96 -2.10
CA LYS A 208 -17.36 4.63 -0.76
C LYS A 208 -16.05 5.33 -0.43
N TRP A 209 -15.26 5.67 -1.45
CA TRP A 209 -13.94 6.24 -1.31
C TRP A 209 -13.92 7.65 -1.84
N ILE A 210 -13.30 8.54 -1.08
CA ILE A 210 -13.08 9.93 -1.50
C ILE A 210 -11.58 10.16 -1.56
N THR A 211 -11.12 10.70 -2.69
CA THR A 211 -9.74 11.13 -2.87
C THR A 211 -9.71 12.64 -3.01
N ILE A 212 -8.88 13.28 -2.19
CA ILE A 212 -8.65 14.73 -2.22
C ILE A 212 -7.26 14.95 -2.78
N CYS A 213 -7.17 15.61 -3.93
CA CYS A 213 -5.91 16.01 -4.51
C CYS A 213 -5.62 17.47 -4.14
N LEU A 214 -4.55 17.65 -3.36
CA LEU A 214 -3.97 18.94 -3.04
C LEU A 214 -2.89 19.26 -4.08
N THR A 215 -3.16 20.24 -4.93
CA THR A 215 -2.21 20.82 -5.87
C THR A 215 -1.56 22.04 -5.22
N TYR A 216 -0.28 21.92 -4.87
CA TYR A 216 0.52 23.01 -4.37
C TYR A 216 1.36 23.64 -5.48
N GLN A 217 1.14 24.92 -5.73
CA GLN A 217 1.92 25.76 -6.63
C GLN A 217 2.88 26.61 -5.81
N PRO A 218 4.14 26.18 -5.62
CA PRO A 218 5.05 26.90 -4.77
C PRO A 218 5.35 28.29 -5.32
N PRO A 219 5.38 29.33 -4.47
CA PRO A 219 5.97 30.61 -4.82
C PRO A 219 7.42 30.43 -5.28
N ILE A 220 7.78 31.08 -6.39
CA ILE A 220 9.16 31.17 -6.87
C ILE A 220 9.85 32.30 -6.11
N THR A 221 10.93 31.97 -5.40
CA THR A 221 11.72 32.93 -4.60
C THR A 221 12.91 33.47 -5.38
N ALA A 222 13.51 32.68 -6.26
CA ALA A 222 14.59 33.12 -7.15
C ALA A 222 14.51 32.42 -8.52
N ARG A 223 15.02 33.11 -9.55
CA ARG A 223 15.16 32.59 -10.92
C ARG A 223 16.60 32.81 -11.36
N ASN A 224 17.33 31.73 -11.60
CA ASN A 224 18.71 31.81 -12.09
C ASN A 224 18.77 31.19 -13.50
N LYS A 225 19.36 31.93 -14.45
CA LYS A 225 19.57 31.47 -15.82
C LYS A 225 21.03 31.04 -16.00
N TYR A 226 21.24 29.81 -16.47
CA TYR A 226 22.55 29.26 -16.80
C TYR A 226 22.54 28.80 -18.26
N GLY A 227 23.03 29.67 -19.15
CA GLY A 227 22.92 29.44 -20.60
C GLY A 227 21.46 29.38 -21.04
N ASP A 228 21.06 28.28 -21.67
CA ASP A 228 19.67 28.01 -22.09
C ASP A 228 18.82 27.34 -21.01
N THR A 229 19.41 27.02 -19.86
CA THR A 229 18.69 26.38 -18.75
C THR A 229 18.23 27.41 -17.72
N HIS A 230 16.99 27.24 -17.25
CA HIS A 230 16.43 28.01 -16.14
C HIS A 230 16.39 27.14 -14.89
N SER A 231 16.78 27.71 -13.76
CA SER A 231 16.67 27.10 -12.43
C SER A 231 15.83 27.99 -11.52
N PHE A 232 15.00 27.35 -10.71
CA PHE A 232 14.03 28.02 -9.85
C PHE A 232 14.27 27.61 -8.41
N GLU A 233 14.38 28.59 -7.52
CA GLU A 233 14.25 28.36 -6.09
C GLU A 233 12.79 28.59 -5.70
N THR A 234 12.25 27.67 -4.92
CA THR A 234 10.84 27.65 -4.56
C THR A 234 10.67 27.37 -3.07
N MET A 235 9.56 27.83 -2.50
CA MET A 235 9.20 27.44 -1.15
C MET A 235 8.89 25.94 -1.10
N LYS A 236 9.35 25.28 -0.03
CA LYS A 236 9.16 23.85 0.19
C LYS A 236 7.83 23.59 0.90
N PHE A 237 7.06 22.65 0.40
CA PHE A 237 5.88 22.12 1.09
C PHE A 237 6.22 20.81 1.80
N HIS A 238 6.15 20.84 3.14
CA HIS A 238 6.33 19.66 3.97
C HIS A 238 4.97 19.00 4.24
N SER A 239 4.56 18.15 3.32
CA SER A 239 3.30 17.39 3.38
C SER A 239 3.09 16.61 4.70
N PRO A 240 4.10 15.98 5.33
CA PRO A 240 3.91 15.34 6.62
C PRO A 240 3.47 16.29 7.74
N ALA A 241 3.85 17.58 7.70
CA ALA A 241 3.40 18.55 8.69
C ALA A 241 1.88 18.81 8.61
N LEU A 242 1.26 18.62 7.44
CA LEU A 242 -0.20 18.72 7.33
C LEU A 242 -0.89 17.75 8.29
N LEU A 243 -0.38 16.52 8.39
CA LEU A 243 -0.99 15.48 9.22
C LEU A 243 -0.69 15.65 10.71
N SER A 244 0.40 16.36 11.06
CA SER A 244 0.70 16.67 12.47
C SER A 244 -0.19 17.79 13.01
N GLU A 245 -0.46 18.81 12.19
CA GLU A 245 -1.31 19.96 12.55
C GLU A 245 -2.79 19.58 12.52
N TYR A 246 -3.23 18.85 11.50
CA TYR A 246 -4.63 18.46 11.31
C TYR A 246 -4.89 17.00 11.71
N ARG A 247 -4.91 16.74 13.02
CA ARG A 247 -5.07 15.39 13.57
C ARG A 247 -6.38 14.71 13.18
N GLU A 248 -7.47 15.47 13.11
CA GLU A 248 -8.77 14.91 12.71
C GLU A 248 -8.73 14.41 11.25
N LEU A 249 -8.11 15.18 10.35
CA LEU A 249 -7.86 14.77 8.97
C LEU A 249 -7.03 13.49 8.93
N ALA A 250 -5.91 13.46 9.65
CA ALA A 250 -5.02 12.29 9.72
C ALA A 250 -5.72 11.04 10.28
N SER A 251 -6.67 11.23 11.20
CA SER A 251 -7.40 10.10 11.81
C SER A 251 -8.32 9.38 10.82
N ASN A 252 -8.94 10.13 9.90
CA ASN A 252 -9.84 9.61 8.86
C ASN A 252 -9.12 9.22 7.57
N LEU A 253 -7.83 9.54 7.45
CA LEU A 253 -7.03 9.30 6.27
C LEU A 253 -6.59 7.84 6.18
N THR A 254 -6.92 7.19 5.07
CA THR A 254 -6.55 5.79 4.78
C THR A 254 -5.18 5.72 4.14
N TYR A 255 -4.91 6.53 3.12
CA TYR A 255 -3.61 6.57 2.45
C TYR A 255 -3.19 7.97 1.98
N VAL A 256 -1.89 8.14 1.75
CA VAL A 256 -1.30 9.34 1.15
C VAL A 256 -0.34 8.96 0.05
N THR A 257 -0.47 9.61 -1.10
CA THR A 257 0.46 9.48 -2.21
C THR A 257 0.95 10.86 -2.63
N GLU A 258 2.26 11.01 -2.81
CA GLU A 258 2.87 12.25 -3.28
C GLU A 258 3.43 12.07 -4.67
N LEU A 259 3.07 12.97 -5.59
CA LEU A 259 3.67 13.07 -6.91
C LEU A 259 4.32 14.46 -7.06
N CYS A 260 5.62 14.47 -7.33
CA CYS A 260 6.34 15.70 -7.64
C CYS A 260 6.48 15.81 -9.15
N PHE A 261 5.87 16.82 -9.75
CA PHE A 261 6.08 17.14 -11.17
C PHE A 261 7.14 18.22 -11.29
N GLY A 262 8.21 17.90 -12.02
CA GLY A 262 9.15 18.89 -12.53
C GLY A 262 8.55 19.68 -13.68
N ILE A 263 9.13 20.85 -13.95
CA ILE A 263 8.76 21.86 -14.96
C ILE A 263 8.11 21.22 -16.20
N VAL A 264 6.84 21.54 -16.45
CA VAL A 264 6.18 21.22 -17.73
C VAL A 264 6.28 22.45 -18.64
N GLU A 265 7.10 22.36 -19.69
CA GLU A 265 7.13 23.34 -20.76
C GLU A 265 5.92 23.08 -21.67
N MET A 266 4.84 23.86 -21.50
CA MET A 266 3.72 23.85 -22.44
C MET A 266 3.86 25.01 -23.42
N GLY A 267 4.25 24.68 -24.65
CA GLY A 267 4.06 25.47 -25.87
C GLY A 267 3.89 26.97 -25.70
N GLY A 268 4.96 27.67 -25.32
CA GLY A 268 5.08 29.12 -25.49
C GLY A 268 4.50 30.02 -24.40
N SER A 269 3.85 29.52 -23.33
CA SER A 269 3.59 30.39 -22.17
C SER A 269 3.32 29.64 -20.85
N LYS A 270 4.18 29.93 -19.87
CA LYS A 270 4.15 29.59 -18.44
C LYS A 270 4.74 28.23 -18.06
N GLU A 271 5.94 28.32 -17.49
CA GLU A 271 6.53 27.28 -16.63
C GLU A 271 5.63 27.08 -15.41
N LYS A 272 5.21 25.84 -15.16
CA LYS A 272 4.37 25.48 -14.02
C LYS A 272 5.13 24.45 -13.17
N ILE A 273 5.40 24.80 -11.92
CA ILE A 273 5.95 23.89 -10.92
C ILE A 273 4.80 23.51 -10.00
N GLU A 274 4.54 22.22 -9.82
CA GLU A 274 3.44 21.74 -8.97
C GLU A 274 3.85 20.50 -8.19
N LYS A 275 3.39 20.43 -6.94
CA LYS A 275 3.40 19.21 -6.14
C LYS A 275 1.97 18.76 -5.93
N LEU A 276 1.69 17.49 -6.24
CA LEU A 276 0.39 16.87 -6.00
C LEU A 276 0.47 15.96 -4.77
N VAL A 277 -0.49 16.10 -3.87
CA VAL A 277 -0.65 15.22 -2.71
C VAL A 277 -2.06 14.67 -2.73
N TYR A 278 -2.18 13.35 -2.88
CA TYR A 278 -3.44 12.63 -2.88
C TYR A 278 -3.70 12.09 -1.49
N LEU A 279 -4.85 12.42 -0.93
CA LEU A 279 -5.32 12.00 0.38
C LEU A 279 -6.57 11.13 0.17
N GLY A 280 -6.46 9.84 0.44
CA GLY A 280 -7.58 8.90 0.32
C GLY A 280 -8.23 8.64 1.66
N PHE A 281 -9.56 8.73 1.70
CA PHE A 281 -10.42 8.54 2.87
C PHE A 281 -11.28 7.30 2.66
#